data_AF-A0A9N9QB11-F1
#
_entry.id   AF-A0A9N9QB11-F1
#
_cell.length_a   1.000
_cell.length_b   1.000
_cell.length_c   1.000
_cell.angle_alpha   90.00
_cell.angle_beta   90.00
_cell.angle_gamma   90.00
#
_symmetry.space_group_name_H-M   'P 1'
#
loop_
_entity.id
_entity.type
_entity.pdbx_description
1 polymer ?
#
loop_
_entity_poly.entity_id
_entity_poly.type
_entity_poly.pdbx_seq_one_letter_code
_entity_poly.pdbx_strand_id
1 'polypeptide(L)'
;MNQSTQSRKRKRKESKLETEKCSICLTKLRKYVASPKNCRHLFCLGCLKRWSRTQNTCPICRRRFSRIEVLNQRSKKLVRVLPVARADQQNIQLNRIDVFLMLSITTRLMSIMRTLLYDI
;
A
#
# COMPACT_ATOMS: atom_id res chain seq x y z
N MET A 1 12.17 -10.48 52.57
CA MET A 1 12.33 -9.09 52.09
C MET A 1 13.81 -8.81 51.90
N ASN A 2 14.22 -8.34 50.71
CA ASN A 2 15.02 -7.13 50.51
C ASN A 2 15.39 -7.00 49.03
N GLN A 3 14.95 -5.88 48.48
CA GLN A 3 14.97 -5.49 47.08
C GLN A 3 16.21 -4.63 46.77
N SER A 4 16.45 -4.47 45.46
CA SER A 4 17.26 -3.41 44.80
C SER A 4 18.72 -3.83 44.54
N THR A 5 19.21 -3.86 43.30
CA THR A 5 19.22 -2.73 42.35
C THR A 5 19.43 -3.18 40.89
N GLN A 6 18.72 -2.49 39.99
CA GLN A 6 18.96 -2.18 38.57
C GLN A 6 20.31 -2.64 37.97
N SER A 7 20.38 -3.19 36.75
CA SER A 7 20.42 -2.36 35.53
C SER A 7 20.55 -3.19 34.23
N ARG A 8 19.62 -2.95 33.29
CA ARG A 8 19.80 -2.83 31.83
C ARG A 8 20.70 -3.86 31.10
N LYS A 9 20.06 -4.84 30.43
CA LYS A 9 20.59 -5.41 29.17
C LYS A 9 19.52 -5.45 28.07
N ARG A 10 19.11 -4.27 27.60
CA ARG A 10 18.46 -4.13 26.29
C ARG A 10 19.53 -4.25 25.20
N LYS A 11 19.70 -5.44 24.61
CA LYS A 11 20.23 -5.59 23.24
C LYS A 11 20.19 -7.05 22.81
N ARG A 12 19.23 -7.36 21.94
CA ARG A 12 19.52 -8.19 20.78
C ARG A 12 18.79 -7.55 19.59
N LYS A 13 19.49 -6.66 18.90
CA LYS A 13 19.10 -6.17 17.56
C LYS A 13 19.26 -7.36 16.61
N GLU A 14 18.34 -8.31 16.67
CA GLU A 14 18.20 -9.36 15.67
C GLU A 14 17.34 -8.76 14.54
N SER A 15 18.00 -8.08 13.60
CA SER A 15 17.50 -7.88 12.24
C SER A 15 18.70 -7.68 11.32
N LYS A 16 19.72 -8.50 11.53
CA LYS A 16 20.89 -8.52 10.68
C LYS A 16 20.55 -9.46 9.52
N LEU A 17 20.39 -8.87 8.34
CA LEU A 17 20.62 -9.53 7.04
C LEU A 17 19.47 -10.30 6.36
N GLU A 18 18.20 -9.92 6.52
CA GLU A 18 17.11 -10.33 5.60
C GLU A 18 16.69 -9.18 4.66
N THR A 19 17.55 -8.17 4.47
CA THR A 19 17.25 -6.96 3.68
C THR A 19 18.16 -6.79 2.47
N GLU A 20 18.66 -7.89 1.91
CA GLU A 20 19.38 -7.87 0.64
C GLU A 20 18.53 -8.28 -0.56
N LYS A 21 17.29 -8.75 -0.37
CA LYS A 21 16.41 -9.14 -1.48
C LYS A 21 15.21 -8.21 -1.59
N CYS A 22 14.77 -7.95 -2.81
CA CYS A 22 13.54 -7.23 -3.07
C CYS A 22 12.34 -8.16 -2.89
N SER A 23 11.36 -7.82 -2.07
CA SER A 23 10.17 -8.66 -1.87
C SER A 23 9.19 -8.70 -3.05
N ILE A 24 9.41 -7.90 -4.10
CA ILE A 24 8.59 -7.91 -5.32
C ILE A 24 9.14 -8.89 -6.34
N CYS A 25 10.46 -8.85 -6.61
CA CYS A 25 11.09 -9.69 -7.63
C CYS A 25 11.98 -10.80 -7.05
N LEU A 26 12.07 -10.90 -5.72
CA LEU A 26 12.86 -11.87 -4.96
C LEU A 26 14.36 -11.88 -5.28
N THR A 27 14.84 -10.88 -6.03
CA THR A 27 16.23 -10.74 -6.46
C THR A 27 17.04 -9.86 -5.50
N LYS A 28 18.37 -10.02 -5.50
CA LYS A 28 19.28 -9.18 -4.72
C LYS A 28 19.13 -7.69 -5.08
N LEU A 29 18.99 -6.86 -4.06
CA LEU A 29 19.02 -5.40 -4.13
C LEU A 29 20.39 -4.94 -4.61
N ARG A 30 20.38 -4.01 -5.57
CA ARG A 30 21.59 -3.41 -6.16
C ARG A 30 22.00 -2.15 -5.39
N LYS A 31 23.12 -1.53 -5.82
CA LYS A 31 23.67 -0.27 -5.29
C LYS A 31 22.61 0.81 -5.01
N TYR A 32 21.58 0.93 -5.84
CA TYR A 32 20.47 1.85 -5.64
C TYR A 32 19.19 1.10 -5.29
N VAL A 33 18.62 1.43 -4.15
CA VAL A 33 17.37 0.87 -3.63
C VAL A 33 16.31 1.95 -3.54
N ALA A 34 15.05 1.57 -3.64
CA ALA A 34 13.92 2.45 -3.50
C ALA A 34 13.16 2.17 -2.21
N SER A 35 12.82 3.22 -1.48
CA SER A 35 12.02 3.17 -0.27
C SER A 35 10.83 4.12 -0.38
N PRO A 36 9.61 3.71 -0.03
CA PRO A 36 8.49 4.64 0.07
C PRO A 36 8.73 5.64 1.20
N LYS A 37 8.57 6.95 0.98
CA LYS A 37 8.88 8.00 1.96
C LYS A 37 8.28 7.77 3.36
N ASN A 38 7.10 7.14 3.43
CA ASN A 38 6.36 6.94 4.67
C ASN A 38 6.73 5.64 5.42
N CYS A 39 7.64 4.81 4.90
CA CYS A 39 8.08 3.58 5.57
C CYS A 39 9.57 3.29 5.31
N ARG A 40 10.11 2.22 5.91
CA ARG A 40 11.55 1.84 5.80
C ARG A 40 11.78 0.59 4.96
N HIS A 41 10.78 0.17 4.18
CA HIS A 41 10.87 -1.01 3.34
C HIS A 41 11.69 -0.73 2.08
N LEU A 42 12.51 -1.70 1.66
CA LEU A 42 13.46 -1.53 0.56
C LEU A 42 13.08 -2.44 -0.61
N PHE A 43 13.13 -1.87 -1.82
CA PHE A 43 12.81 -2.56 -3.05
C PHE A 43 13.80 -2.16 -4.15
N CYS A 44 13.79 -2.91 -5.26
CA CYS A 44 14.40 -2.45 -6.48
C CYS A 44 13.69 -1.19 -6.99
N LEU A 45 14.46 -0.22 -7.50
CA LEU A 45 13.90 1.01 -8.06
C LEU A 45 12.83 0.73 -9.13
N GLY A 46 13.13 -0.16 -10.07
CA GLY A 46 12.18 -0.52 -11.13
C GLY A 46 10.91 -1.17 -10.59
N CYS A 47 11.01 -2.01 -9.55
CA CYS A 47 9.88 -2.73 -8.97
C CYS A 47 8.93 -1.75 -8.26
N LEU A 48 9.44 -0.91 -7.35
CA LEU A 48 8.59 0.04 -6.64
C LEU A 48 8.04 1.11 -7.59
N LYS A 49 8.81 1.55 -8.59
CA LYS A 49 8.31 2.49 -9.61
C LYS A 49 7.16 1.90 -10.42
N ARG A 50 7.24 0.62 -10.83
CA ARG A 50 6.16 -0.07 -11.54
C ARG A 50 4.92 -0.21 -10.65
N TRP A 51 5.12 -0.61 -9.40
CA TRP A 51 4.04 -0.69 -8.41
C TRP A 51 3.33 0.66 -8.23
N SER A 52 4.09 1.74 -8.10
CA SER A 52 3.55 3.10 -7.92
C SER A 52 2.72 3.62 -9.09
N ARG A 53 2.70 2.92 -10.24
CA ARG A 53 1.79 3.26 -11.36
C ARG A 53 0.38 2.74 -11.14
N THR A 54 0.23 1.67 -10.37
CA THR A 54 -1.08 1.04 -10.10
C THR A 54 -1.55 1.32 -8.68
N GLN A 55 -0.64 1.32 -7.70
CA GLN A 55 -0.94 1.54 -6.29
C GLN A 55 0.09 2.42 -5.58
N ASN A 56 -0.41 3.38 -4.81
CA ASN A 56 0.40 4.29 -4.00
C ASN A 56 0.58 3.80 -2.56
N THR A 57 0.51 2.49 -2.33
CA THR A 57 0.59 1.83 -1.03
C THR A 57 1.82 0.94 -0.98
N CYS A 58 2.52 0.90 0.16
CA CYS A 58 3.68 0.03 0.30
C CYS A 58 3.27 -1.45 0.18
N PRO A 59 3.93 -2.29 -0.63
CA PRO A 59 3.59 -3.72 -0.77
C PRO A 59 3.65 -4.52 0.54
N ILE A 60 4.46 -4.07 1.51
CA ILE A 60 4.66 -4.80 2.78
C ILE A 60 3.69 -4.32 3.86
N CYS A 61 3.60 -3.01 4.11
CA CYS A 61 2.80 -2.45 5.21
C CYS A 61 1.56 -1.67 4.78
N ARG A 62 1.26 -1.64 3.48
CA ARG A 62 0.10 -0.96 2.88
C ARG A 62 -0.01 0.55 3.14
N ARG A 63 0.97 1.16 3.81
CA ARG A 63 0.99 2.60 4.07
C ARG A 63 1.09 3.39 2.78
N ARG A 64 0.24 4.41 2.63
CA ARG A 64 0.27 5.31 1.47
C ARG A 64 1.58 6.11 1.41
N PHE A 65 2.08 6.33 0.21
CA PHE A 65 3.26 7.16 -0.05
C PHE A 65 3.04 8.03 -1.28
N SER A 66 3.53 9.26 -1.22
CA SER A 66 3.46 10.22 -2.34
C SER A 66 4.78 10.39 -3.09
N ARG A 67 5.86 9.83 -2.53
CA ARG A 67 7.22 9.95 -3.07
C ARG A 67 8.00 8.67 -2.82
N ILE A 68 8.86 8.32 -3.76
CA ILE A 68 9.85 7.24 -3.66
C ILE A 68 11.21 7.85 -3.40
N GLU A 69 11.87 7.44 -2.33
CA GLU A 69 13.22 7.83 -1.98
C GLU A 69 14.21 6.79 -2.54
N VAL A 70 15.14 7.25 -3.36
CA VAL A 70 16.19 6.40 -3.93
C VAL A 70 17.43 6.56 -3.06
N LEU A 71 17.82 5.47 -2.40
CA LEU A 71 18.93 5.44 -1.46
C LEU A 71 20.10 4.63 -2.05
N ASN A 72 21.32 5.00 -1.69
CA ASN A 72 22.47 4.13 -1.89
C ASN A 72 22.44 3.01 -0.83
N GLN A 73 22.50 1.75 -1.25
CA GLN A 73 22.39 0.61 -0.34
C GLN A 73 23.53 0.55 0.69
N ARG A 74 24.76 0.93 0.30
CA ARG A 74 25.95 0.88 1.15
C ARG A 74 25.99 2.05 2.13
N SER A 75 25.81 3.28 1.65
CA SER A 75 25.91 4.47 2.50
C SER A 75 24.58 4.92 3.12
N LYS A 76 23.45 4.30 2.75
CA LYS A 76 22.08 4.70 3.11
C LYS A 76 21.76 6.18 2.83
N LYS A 77 22.57 6.82 2.00
CA LYS A 77 22.43 8.23 1.62
C LYS A 77 21.33 8.37 0.59
N LEU A 78 20.46 9.36 0.77
CA LEU A 78 19.46 9.76 -0.22
C LEU A 78 20.18 10.28 -1.47
N VAL A 79 19.92 9.64 -2.61
CA VAL A 79 20.50 9.99 -3.91
C VAL A 79 19.53 10.89 -4.68
N ARG A 80 18.24 10.53 -4.68
CA ARG A 80 17.18 11.31 -5.33
C ARG A 80 15.80 10.94 -4.80
N VAL A 81 14.84 11.82 -5.02
CA VAL A 81 13.42 11.58 -4.71
C VAL A 81 12.61 11.60 -6.00
N LEU A 82 11.75 10.60 -6.20
CA LEU A 82 10.84 10.55 -7.33
C LEU A 82 9.41 10.85 -6.85
N PRO A 83 8.69 11.79 -7.48
CA PRO A 83 7.28 12.00 -7.21
C PRO A 83 6.46 10.81 -7.72
N VAL A 84 5.39 10.48 -7.02
CA VAL A 84 4.41 9.47 -7.43
C VAL A 84 3.11 10.19 -7.74
N ALA A 85 2.62 10.05 -8.97
CA ALA A 85 1.31 10.58 -9.34
C ALA A 85 0.23 9.89 -8.50
N ARG A 86 -0.80 10.63 -8.09
CA ARG A 86 -1.93 10.09 -7.33
C ARG A 86 -2.67 9.05 -8.20
N ALA A 87 -2.54 7.76 -7.85
CA ALA A 87 -3.28 6.68 -8.51
C ALA A 87 -4.80 6.80 -8.29
N ASP A 88 -5.19 7.62 -7.31
CA ASP A 88 -6.54 8.00 -6.93
C ASP A 88 -7.35 8.71 -8.05
N GLN A 89 -6.73 9.03 -9.19
CA GLN A 89 -7.45 9.58 -10.36
C GLN A 89 -7.82 8.54 -11.44
N GLN A 90 -7.46 7.26 -11.30
CA GLN A 90 -7.75 6.24 -12.33
C GLN A 90 -8.82 5.21 -11.93
N ASN A 91 -9.59 5.44 -10.85
CA ASN A 91 -10.71 4.58 -10.49
C ASN A 91 -11.90 5.34 -9.85
N ILE A 92 -12.33 6.44 -10.49
CA ILE A 92 -13.68 7.03 -10.34
C ILE A 92 -14.32 7.07 -11.74
N GLN A 93 -14.29 5.94 -12.42
CA GLN A 93 -15.10 5.65 -13.61
C GLN A 93 -15.91 4.37 -13.36
N LEU A 94 -16.39 4.17 -12.13
CA LEU A 94 -17.57 3.33 -11.93
C LEU A 94 -18.75 4.23 -12.25
N ASN A 95 -19.19 4.12 -13.51
CA ASN A 95 -20.39 4.71 -14.10
C ASN A 95 -21.30 5.46 -13.13
N ARG A 96 -21.39 6.77 -13.32
CA ARG A 96 -22.33 7.68 -12.66
C ARG A 96 -23.82 7.37 -12.98
N ILE A 97 -24.09 6.25 -13.65
CA ILE A 97 -25.42 5.77 -14.06
C ILE A 97 -25.84 4.51 -13.27
N ASP A 98 -24.93 3.71 -12.73
CA ASP A 98 -25.27 2.34 -12.30
C ASP A 98 -25.97 2.22 -10.93
N VAL A 99 -25.72 3.11 -9.97
CA VAL A 99 -26.35 2.98 -8.64
C VAL A 99 -27.75 3.61 -8.60
N PHE A 100 -27.97 4.70 -9.33
CA PHE A 100 -29.25 5.42 -9.32
C PHE A 100 -30.31 4.78 -10.22
N LEU A 101 -29.89 4.22 -11.38
CA LEU A 101 -30.80 3.56 -12.30
C LEU A 101 -31.27 2.18 -11.77
N MET A 102 -30.39 1.42 -11.11
CA MET A 102 -30.74 0.13 -10.52
C MET A 102 -31.72 0.24 -9.35
N LEU A 103 -31.61 1.27 -8.48
CA LEU A 103 -32.61 1.53 -7.45
C LEU A 103 -33.97 1.99 -8.03
N SER A 104 -33.96 2.72 -9.14
CA SER A 104 -35.20 3.21 -9.77
C SER A 104 -35.97 2.10 -10.51
N ILE A 105 -35.28 1.19 -11.20
CA ILE A 105 -35.91 0.08 -11.93
C ILE A 105 -36.41 -1.01 -10.97
N THR A 106 -35.63 -1.35 -9.94
CA THR A 106 -36.01 -2.39 -8.96
C THR A 106 -37.19 -1.96 -8.09
N THR A 107 -37.28 -0.68 -7.70
CA THR A 107 -38.43 -0.19 -6.91
C THR A 107 -39.74 -0.22 -7.69
N ARG A 108 -39.72 0.09 -9.01
CA ARG A 108 -40.94 -0.03 -9.84
C ARG A 108 -41.39 -1.48 -10.03
N LEU A 109 -40.45 -2.42 -10.20
CA LEU A 109 -40.76 -3.85 -10.33
C LEU A 109 -41.23 -4.47 -9.00
N MET A 110 -40.64 -4.08 -7.86
CA MET A 110 -41.08 -4.54 -6.54
C MET A 110 -42.46 -3.98 -6.15
N SER A 111 -42.82 -2.78 -6.62
CA SER A 111 -44.20 -2.26 -6.47
C SER A 111 -45.21 -3.04 -7.33
N ILE A 112 -44.88 -3.37 -8.58
CA ILE A 112 -45.76 -4.13 -9.47
C ILE A 112 -45.96 -5.57 -8.97
N MET A 113 -44.88 -6.23 -8.50
CA MET A 113 -44.98 -7.58 -7.93
C MET A 113 -45.77 -7.62 -6.62
N ARG A 114 -45.81 -6.52 -5.85
CA ARG A 114 -46.59 -6.44 -4.61
C ARG A 114 -48.09 -6.26 -4.86
N THR A 115 -48.50 -5.61 -5.95
CA THR A 115 -49.91 -5.55 -6.38
C THR A 115 -50.40 -6.84 -7.04
N LEU A 116 -49.52 -7.60 -7.72
CA LEU A 116 -49.93 -8.84 -8.41
C LEU A 116 -49.91 -10.11 -7.53
N LEU A 117 -49.37 -10.03 -6.31
CA LEU A 117 -49.34 -11.16 -5.37
C LEU A 117 -50.16 -10.90 -4.09
N TYR A 118 -50.92 -9.80 -4.00
CA TYR A 118 -51.76 -9.46 -2.84
C TYR A 118 -53.23 -9.19 -3.19
N ASP A 119 -53.64 -9.41 -4.44
CA ASP A 119 -55.04 -9.37 -4.90
C ASP A 119 -55.43 -10.74 -5.51
N ILE A 120 -55.39 -11.80 -4.68
CA ILE A 120 -56.15 -13.07 -4.86
C ILE A 120 -56.76 -13.43 -3.51
#